data_AF-K3WCP1-F1
#
_entry.id   AF-K3WCP1-F1
#
_cell.length_a   1.000
_cell.length_b   1.000
_cell.length_c   1.000
_cell.angle_alpha   90.00
_cell.angle_beta   90.00
_cell.angle_gamma   90.00
#
_symmetry.space_group_name_H-M   'P 1'
#
loop_
_entity.id
_entity.type
_entity.pdbx_description
1 polymer ?
#
loop_
_entity_poly.entity_id
_entity_poly.type
_entity_poly.pdbx_seq_one_letter_code
_entity_poly.pdbx_strand_id
1 'polypeptide(L)'
;MHLRRVTTWDLMEATEKGVNMTDYSCKNALRPTPTAAAHVDLIDALQSLQTFGQHMHNDETMELISTALSFVTQYGDLVQPDAVTCRLLVSWVNSKFTKFQSLLISDGLHAAVRVKKEFNRSDDALTALREYRQEHHGSMNEAKRTPNQDSARRRQTKAPPVPPNVIKALPKDGAK
;
A
#
# COMPACT_ATOMS: atom_id res chain seq x y z
N MET A 1 -16.79 -25.50 10.90
CA MET A 1 -16.09 -24.36 10.26
C MET A 1 -15.84 -23.31 11.32
N HIS A 2 -14.59 -22.96 11.61
CA HIS A 2 -14.28 -21.87 12.54
C HIS A 2 -14.06 -20.60 11.72
N LEU A 3 -14.97 -19.63 11.86
CA LEU A 3 -14.83 -18.31 11.25
C LEU A 3 -13.74 -17.55 12.02
N ARG A 4 -12.58 -17.35 11.39
CA ARG A 4 -11.55 -16.46 11.94
C ARG A 4 -12.03 -15.01 11.81
N ARG A 5 -11.74 -14.18 12.82
CA ARG A 5 -12.01 -12.74 12.76
C ARG A 5 -11.19 -12.12 11.63
N VAL A 6 -11.85 -11.34 10.78
CA VAL A 6 -11.21 -10.61 9.68
C VAL A 6 -10.31 -9.53 10.27
N THR A 7 -9.03 -9.53 9.88
CA THR A 7 -8.05 -8.53 10.31
C THR A 7 -8.00 -7.34 9.33
N THR A 8 -7.41 -6.23 9.76
CA THR A 8 -7.17 -5.05 8.90
C THR A 8 -6.30 -5.39 7.69
N TRP A 9 -5.39 -6.37 7.81
CA TRP A 9 -4.59 -6.88 6.70
C TRP A 9 -5.40 -7.68 5.69
N ASP A 10 -6.32 -8.52 6.18
CA ASP A 10 -7.23 -9.28 5.31
C ASP A 10 -8.10 -8.31 4.48
N LEU A 11 -8.51 -7.17 5.06
CA LEU A 11 -9.22 -6.10 4.36
C LEU A 11 -8.35 -5.35 3.34
N MET A 12 -7.10 -5.04 3.69
CA MET A 12 -6.14 -4.42 2.78
C MET A 12 -5.86 -5.34 1.58
N GLU A 13 -5.57 -6.61 1.81
CA GLU A 13 -5.32 -7.60 0.77
C GLU A 13 -6.54 -7.80 -0.13
N ALA A 14 -7.76 -7.82 0.44
CA ALA A 14 -8.99 -7.84 -0.35
C ALA A 14 -9.19 -6.59 -1.21
N THR A 15 -8.81 -5.42 -0.69
CA THR A 15 -8.83 -4.14 -1.42
C THR A 15 -7.83 -4.15 -2.57
N GLU A 16 -6.60 -4.62 -2.33
CA GLU A 16 -5.53 -4.72 -3.34
C GLU A 16 -5.86 -5.73 -4.44
N LYS A 17 -6.49 -6.84 -4.09
CA LYS A 17 -6.96 -7.84 -5.06
C LYS A 17 -8.09 -7.33 -5.96
N GLY A 18 -8.63 -6.14 -5.69
CA GLY A 18 -9.66 -5.53 -6.51
C GLY A 18 -10.86 -6.46 -6.64
N VAL A 19 -11.36 -6.97 -5.52
CA VAL A 19 -12.60 -7.74 -5.52
C VAL A 19 -13.71 -6.79 -5.97
N ASN A 20 -14.03 -6.85 -7.25
CA ASN A 20 -15.07 -6.05 -7.86
C ASN A 20 -16.41 -6.56 -7.32
N MET A 21 -16.89 -5.94 -6.24
CA MET A 21 -18.13 -6.34 -5.55
C MET A 21 -19.39 -6.02 -6.38
N THR A 22 -19.24 -5.45 -7.57
CA THR A 22 -20.34 -5.05 -8.46
C THR A 22 -20.25 -5.62 -9.88
N ASP A 23 -19.23 -6.43 -10.21
CA ASP A 23 -19.09 -7.04 -11.53
C ASP A 23 -19.49 -8.52 -11.53
N TYR A 24 -20.70 -8.76 -12.07
CA TYR A 24 -21.22 -10.11 -12.32
C TYR A 24 -20.87 -10.63 -13.74
N SER A 25 -20.03 -9.92 -14.50
CA SER A 25 -19.70 -10.27 -15.89
C SER A 25 -18.21 -10.59 -16.05
N CYS A 26 -17.90 -11.84 -16.40
CA CYS A 26 -16.54 -12.29 -16.71
C CYS A 26 -15.86 -11.58 -17.90
N LYS A 27 -16.53 -10.64 -18.56
CA LYS A 27 -16.04 -9.90 -19.73
C LYS A 27 -15.74 -8.43 -19.45
N ASN A 28 -15.99 -7.95 -18.23
CA ASN A 28 -15.83 -6.54 -17.87
C ASN A 28 -14.81 -6.35 -16.74
N ALA A 29 -13.70 -7.10 -16.81
CA ALA A 29 -12.57 -6.91 -15.92
C ALA A 29 -12.02 -5.49 -16.12
N LEU A 30 -12.50 -4.56 -15.28
CA LEU A 30 -11.97 -3.21 -15.18
C LEU A 30 -10.47 -3.35 -14.91
N ARG A 31 -9.67 -2.49 -15.55
CA ARG A 31 -8.23 -2.48 -15.27
C ARG A 31 -8.05 -2.31 -13.75
N PRO A 32 -7.21 -3.14 -13.10
CA PRO A 32 -6.96 -3.00 -11.68
C PRO A 32 -6.52 -1.55 -11.42
N THR A 33 -7.16 -0.92 -10.45
CA THR A 33 -6.82 0.45 -10.05
C THR A 33 -5.33 0.49 -9.72
N PRO A 34 -4.56 1.46 -10.25
CA PRO A 34 -3.16 1.62 -9.91
C PRO A 34 -2.99 1.63 -8.39
N THR A 35 -2.17 0.74 -7.86
CA THR A 35 -1.91 0.68 -6.43
C THR A 35 -1.20 1.96 -6.01
N ALA A 36 -1.75 2.69 -5.03
CA ALA A 36 -1.12 3.91 -4.53
C ALA A 36 0.30 3.58 -4.04
N ALA A 37 1.29 4.07 -4.77
CA ALA A 37 2.70 3.85 -4.47
C ALA A 37 3.24 4.96 -3.57
N ALA A 38 2.62 6.14 -3.64
CA ALA A 38 2.97 7.32 -2.89
C ALA A 38 1.74 8.00 -2.26
N HIS A 39 1.99 8.83 -1.25
CA HIS A 39 0.98 9.64 -0.57
C HIS A 39 0.32 10.66 -1.50
N VAL A 40 1.10 11.21 -2.44
CA VAL A 40 0.60 12.17 -3.45
C VAL A 40 -0.47 11.55 -4.34
N ASP A 41 -0.34 10.28 -4.71
CA ASP A 41 -1.33 9.59 -5.55
C ASP A 41 -2.73 9.57 -4.90
N LEU A 42 -2.78 9.44 -3.56
CA LEU A 42 -4.03 9.46 -2.80
C LEU A 42 -4.63 10.87 -2.72
N ILE A 43 -3.79 11.89 -2.56
CA ILE A 43 -4.22 13.29 -2.59
C ILE A 43 -4.81 13.61 -3.96
N ASP A 44 -4.10 13.30 -5.03
CA ASP A 44 -4.52 13.59 -6.41
C ASP A 44 -5.83 12.87 -6.76
N ALA A 45 -6.00 11.63 -6.30
CA ALA A 45 -7.24 10.87 -6.47
C ALA A 45 -8.42 11.53 -5.75
N LEU A 46 -8.23 11.98 -4.50
CA LEU A 46 -9.27 12.66 -3.72
C LEU A 46 -9.61 14.04 -4.29
N GLN A 47 -8.62 14.77 -4.79
CA GLN A 47 -8.83 16.05 -5.50
C GLN A 47 -9.63 15.82 -6.79
N SER A 48 -9.28 14.81 -7.58
CA SER A 48 -10.01 14.44 -8.79
C SER A 48 -11.46 14.06 -8.48
N LEU A 49 -11.68 13.30 -7.40
CA LEU A 49 -13.01 12.95 -6.92
C LEU A 49 -13.79 14.20 -6.46
N GLN A 50 -13.13 15.15 -5.80
CA GLN A 50 -13.73 16.41 -5.39
C GLN A 50 -14.17 17.23 -6.61
N THR A 51 -13.30 17.41 -7.61
CA THR A 51 -13.64 18.12 -8.85
C THR A 51 -14.82 17.46 -9.58
N PHE A 52 -14.84 16.12 -9.64
CA PHE A 52 -15.95 15.40 -10.24
C PHE A 52 -17.25 15.56 -9.44
N GLY A 53 -17.17 15.48 -8.11
CA GLY A 53 -18.31 15.54 -7.22
C GLY A 53 -18.99 16.91 -7.16
N GLN A 54 -18.25 18.01 -7.40
CA GLN A 54 -18.77 19.38 -7.33
C GLN A 54 -20.03 19.63 -8.18
N HIS A 55 -20.19 18.88 -9.28
CA HIS A 55 -21.34 19.04 -10.17
C HIS A 55 -22.38 17.93 -10.06
N MET A 56 -22.11 16.87 -9.30
CA MET A 56 -22.91 15.64 -9.29
C MET A 56 -23.45 15.25 -7.92
N HIS A 57 -22.90 15.80 -6.84
CA HIS A 57 -23.23 15.40 -5.48
C HIS A 57 -23.74 16.56 -4.63
N ASN A 58 -24.43 16.21 -3.54
CA ASN A 58 -24.90 17.18 -2.55
C ASN A 58 -23.74 17.71 -1.68
N ASP A 59 -23.97 18.85 -1.04
CA ASP A 59 -22.97 19.54 -0.20
C ASP A 59 -22.39 18.62 0.89
N GLU A 60 -23.21 17.75 1.46
CA GLU A 60 -22.80 16.81 2.51
C GLU A 60 -21.79 15.76 2.02
N THR A 61 -21.99 15.23 0.81
CA THR A 61 -21.04 14.30 0.18
C THR A 61 -19.74 15.03 -0.18
N MET A 62 -19.85 16.28 -0.61
CA MET A 62 -18.69 17.14 -0.88
C MET A 62 -17.90 17.46 0.39
N GLU A 63 -18.58 17.69 1.50
CA GLU A 63 -17.96 17.91 2.81
C GLU A 63 -17.22 16.64 3.29
N LEU A 64 -17.79 15.45 3.06
CA LEU A 64 -17.11 14.18 3.36
C LEU A 64 -15.81 14.04 2.56
N ILE A 65 -15.86 14.27 1.24
CA ILE A 65 -14.68 14.21 0.37
C ILE A 65 -13.62 15.22 0.81
N SER A 66 -14.03 16.46 1.11
CA SER A 66 -13.16 17.52 1.61
C SER A 66 -12.51 17.17 2.96
N THR A 67 -13.28 16.54 3.85
CA THR A 67 -12.79 16.07 5.15
C THR A 67 -11.74 14.96 4.97
N ALA A 68 -12.01 13.99 4.09
CA ALA A 68 -11.07 12.92 3.77
C ALA A 68 -9.77 13.46 3.18
N LEU A 69 -9.86 14.39 2.21
CA LEU A 69 -8.71 15.05 1.61
C LEU A 69 -7.88 15.79 2.65
N SER A 70 -8.53 16.62 3.47
CA SER A 70 -7.87 17.38 4.54
C SER A 70 -7.15 16.46 5.52
N PHE A 71 -7.79 15.36 5.92
CA PHE A 71 -7.20 14.38 6.81
C PHE A 71 -5.96 13.72 6.21
N VAL A 72 -6.05 13.25 4.95
CA VAL A 72 -4.92 12.58 4.27
C VAL A 72 -3.74 13.52 4.13
N THR A 73 -3.97 14.78 3.73
CA THR A 73 -2.91 15.79 3.62
C THR A 73 -2.21 16.00 4.96
N GLN A 74 -2.97 16.28 6.02
CA GLN A 74 -2.42 16.47 7.38
C GLN A 74 -1.70 15.23 7.91
N TYR A 75 -2.16 14.03 7.54
CA TYR A 75 -1.51 12.79 7.92
C TYR A 75 -0.10 12.69 7.31
N GLY A 76 0.04 13.05 6.04
CA GLY A 76 1.30 13.06 5.31
C GLY A 76 2.35 13.98 5.93
N ASP A 77 1.93 15.21 6.25
CA ASP A 77 2.79 16.24 6.84
C ASP A 77 3.40 15.79 8.18
N LEU A 78 2.70 14.92 8.91
CA LEU A 78 3.10 14.49 10.26
C LEU A 78 3.91 13.19 10.30
N VAL A 79 3.74 12.27 9.35
CA VAL A 79 4.27 10.89 9.46
C VAL A 79 5.19 10.50 8.30
N GLN A 80 5.09 11.17 7.14
CA GLN A 80 5.68 10.71 5.88
C GLN A 80 5.42 9.21 5.62
N PRO A 81 4.20 8.84 5.20
CA PRO A 81 3.82 7.46 5.01
C PRO A 81 4.61 6.81 3.87
N ASP A 82 5.14 5.61 4.13
CA ASP A 82 5.72 4.74 3.10
C ASP A 82 4.62 4.05 2.27
N ALA A 83 5.02 3.33 1.21
CA ALA A 83 4.08 2.69 0.29
C ALA A 83 3.05 1.77 0.98
N VAL A 84 3.45 1.05 2.03
CA VAL A 84 2.52 0.19 2.79
C VAL A 84 1.48 1.03 3.54
N THR A 85 1.92 2.10 4.21
CA THR A 85 1.01 3.01 4.91
C THR A 85 0.05 3.70 3.95
N CYS A 86 0.53 4.08 2.76
CA CYS A 86 -0.32 4.64 1.71
C CYS A 86 -1.42 3.65 1.28
N ARG A 87 -1.08 2.38 1.04
CA ARG A 87 -2.07 1.35 0.67
C ARG A 87 -3.10 1.11 1.75
N LEU A 88 -2.69 1.16 3.01
CA LEU A 88 -3.67 1.12 4.09
C LEU A 88 -4.58 2.34 4.07
N LEU A 89 -4.01 3.55 4.02
CA LEU A 89 -4.80 4.77 4.03
C LEU A 89 -5.86 4.73 2.93
N VAL A 90 -5.53 4.22 1.74
CA VAL A 90 -6.51 3.94 0.67
C VAL A 90 -7.62 3.00 1.14
N SER A 91 -7.28 1.82 1.67
CA SER A 91 -8.26 0.84 2.14
C SER A 91 -9.17 1.41 3.24
N TRP A 92 -8.59 2.14 4.20
CA TRP A 92 -9.32 2.78 5.28
C TRP A 92 -10.26 3.88 4.76
N VAL A 93 -9.77 4.77 3.90
CA VAL A 93 -10.60 5.80 3.26
C VAL A 93 -11.76 5.15 2.50
N ASN A 94 -11.49 4.13 1.67
CA ASN A 94 -12.52 3.39 0.94
C ASN A 94 -13.56 2.75 1.87
N SER A 95 -13.14 2.23 3.02
CA SER A 95 -14.07 1.68 4.02
C SER A 95 -15.02 2.75 4.59
N LYS A 96 -14.53 3.98 4.82
CA LYS A 96 -15.37 5.10 5.27
C LYS A 96 -16.36 5.52 4.19
N PHE A 97 -15.93 5.62 2.93
CA PHE A 97 -16.82 5.91 1.80
C PHE A 97 -17.90 4.82 1.61
N THR A 98 -17.51 3.55 1.71
CA THR A 98 -18.45 2.42 1.63
C THR A 98 -19.45 2.46 2.78
N LYS A 99 -19.00 2.75 4.00
CA LYS A 99 -19.86 2.92 5.18
C LYS A 99 -20.85 4.06 4.98
N PHE A 100 -20.39 5.21 4.50
CA PHE A 100 -21.24 6.35 4.18
C PHE A 100 -22.34 5.95 3.18
N GLN A 101 -21.98 5.29 2.07
CA GLN A 101 -22.95 4.81 1.09
C GLN A 101 -23.93 3.80 1.68
N SER A 102 -23.46 2.86 2.50
CA SER A 102 -24.34 1.86 3.13
C SER A 102 -25.38 2.51 4.06
N LEU A 103 -24.95 3.48 4.88
CA LEU A 103 -25.83 4.22 5.79
C LEU A 103 -26.78 5.14 5.03
N LEU A 104 -26.33 5.72 3.92
CA LEU A 104 -27.17 6.55 3.06
C LEU A 104 -28.35 5.74 2.51
N ILE A 105 -28.12 4.48 2.16
CA ILE A 105 -29.14 3.55 1.65
C ILE A 105 -30.04 3.02 2.77
N SER A 106 -29.47 2.64 3.91
CA SER A 106 -30.24 1.97 4.98
C SER A 106 -30.99 2.94 5.91
N ASP A 107 -30.30 3.99 6.38
CA ASP A 107 -30.72 4.83 7.51
C ASP A 107 -30.92 6.29 7.10
N GLY A 108 -30.51 6.65 5.88
CA GLY A 108 -30.64 7.98 5.29
C GLY A 108 -29.47 8.92 5.59
N LEU A 109 -29.56 10.13 5.01
CA LEU A 109 -28.47 11.11 4.97
C LEU A 109 -27.97 11.51 6.36
N HIS A 110 -28.87 11.70 7.33
CA HIS A 110 -28.48 12.12 8.68
C HIS A 110 -27.54 11.12 9.37
N ALA A 111 -27.76 9.81 9.18
CA ALA A 111 -26.87 8.79 9.68
C ALA A 111 -25.53 8.78 8.93
N ALA A 112 -25.59 8.86 7.59
CA ALA A 112 -24.42 8.83 6.72
C ALA A 112 -23.44 9.98 7.01
N VAL A 113 -23.93 11.21 7.17
CA VAL A 113 -23.10 12.40 7.43
C VAL A 113 -22.23 12.26 8.68
N ARG A 114 -22.63 11.45 9.67
CA ARG A 114 -21.83 11.24 10.89
C ARG A 114 -20.49 10.57 10.62
N VAL A 115 -20.35 9.85 9.50
CA VAL A 115 -19.09 9.19 9.10
C VAL A 115 -17.95 10.20 8.96
N LYS A 116 -18.22 11.46 8.62
CA LYS A 116 -17.18 12.50 8.53
C LYS A 116 -16.42 12.69 9.85
N LYS A 117 -17.08 12.47 10.99
CA LYS A 117 -16.47 12.57 12.33
C LYS A 117 -15.54 11.41 12.66
N GLU A 118 -15.59 10.33 11.88
CA GLU A 118 -14.72 9.17 12.03
C GLU A 118 -13.37 9.33 11.34
N PHE A 119 -13.17 10.41 10.57
CA PHE A 119 -11.85 10.77 10.05
C PHE A 119 -10.97 11.30 11.18
N ASN A 120 -10.47 10.39 12.00
CA ASN A 120 -9.67 10.69 13.17
C ASN A 120 -8.42 9.79 13.20
N ARG A 121 -7.31 10.36 13.63
CA ARG A 121 -6.02 9.67 13.76
C ARG A 121 -6.02 8.59 14.85
N SER A 122 -6.94 8.71 15.81
CA SER A 122 -7.17 7.73 16.89
C SER A 122 -8.15 6.63 16.49
N ASP A 123 -8.56 6.56 15.22
CA ASP A 123 -9.43 5.50 14.73
C ASP A 123 -8.77 4.14 14.96
N ASP A 124 -9.52 3.22 15.58
CA ASP A 124 -9.02 1.91 16.00
C ASP A 124 -8.37 1.13 14.85
N ALA A 125 -8.85 1.31 13.61
CA ALA A 125 -8.26 0.64 12.45
C ALA A 125 -6.88 1.22 12.07
N LEU A 126 -6.68 2.53 12.25
CA LEU A 126 -5.36 3.16 12.07
C LEU A 126 -4.42 2.82 13.24
N THR A 127 -4.93 2.73 14.46
CA THR A 127 -4.16 2.37 15.66
C THR A 127 -3.71 0.92 15.61
N ALA A 128 -4.63 -0.02 15.39
CA ALA A 128 -4.34 -1.45 15.25
C ALA A 128 -3.30 -1.73 14.15
N LEU A 129 -3.22 -0.87 13.14
CA LEU A 129 -2.21 -1.02 12.11
C LEU A 129 -0.83 -0.49 12.50
N ARG A 130 -0.75 0.60 13.26
CA ARG A 130 0.53 1.04 13.84
C ARG A 130 1.08 -0.05 14.77
N GLU A 131 0.21 -0.66 15.56
CA GLU A 131 0.54 -1.75 16.48
C GLU A 131 1.02 -2.98 15.70
N TYR A 132 0.28 -3.46 14.71
CA TYR A 132 0.74 -4.59 13.88
C TYR A 132 2.07 -4.30 13.19
N ARG A 133 2.26 -3.08 12.66
CA ARG A 133 3.55 -2.70 12.07
C ARG A 133 4.67 -2.78 13.10
N GLN A 134 4.44 -2.29 14.31
CA GLN A 134 5.44 -2.30 15.38
C GLN A 134 5.80 -3.74 15.78
N GLU A 135 4.83 -4.64 15.80
CA GLU A 135 5.01 -6.07 16.05
C GLU A 135 5.78 -6.78 14.91
N HIS A 136 5.48 -6.46 13.65
CA HIS A 136 6.09 -7.11 12.49
C HIS A 136 7.39 -6.47 11.98
N HIS A 137 7.74 -5.24 12.41
CA HIS A 137 9.05 -4.64 12.14
C HIS A 137 10.21 -5.38 12.81
N GLY A 138 9.95 -6.18 13.84
CA GLY A 138 10.94 -7.12 14.39
C GLY A 138 11.28 -8.26 13.44
N SER A 139 10.31 -8.75 12.65
CA SER A 139 10.47 -9.93 11.79
C SER A 139 11.02 -9.60 10.40
N MET A 140 10.73 -8.41 9.85
CA MET A 140 11.19 -8.03 8.51
C MET A 140 12.70 -7.71 8.45
N ASN A 141 13.34 -7.43 9.59
CA ASN A 141 14.80 -7.31 9.71
C ASN A 141 15.51 -8.65 9.89
N GLU A 142 14.83 -9.70 10.36
CA GLU A 142 15.41 -11.05 10.48
C GLU A 142 15.43 -11.79 9.14
N ALA A 143 14.49 -11.51 8.23
CA ALA A 143 14.49 -12.07 6.88
C ALA A 143 15.68 -11.60 6.00
N LYS A 144 16.45 -10.60 6.45
CA LYS A 144 17.72 -10.17 5.81
C LYS A 144 18.96 -10.83 6.42
N ARG A 145 18.83 -11.65 7.46
CA ARG A 145 19.93 -12.44 8.00
C ARG A 145 19.83 -13.87 7.47
N THR A 146 20.36 -14.08 6.27
CA THR A 146 20.75 -15.41 5.82
C THR A 146 21.60 -16.09 6.91
N PRO A 147 21.27 -17.32 7.33
CA PRO A 147 22.13 -18.08 8.24
C PRO A 147 23.31 -18.59 7.42
N ASN A 148 24.42 -17.85 7.42
CA ASN A 148 25.65 -18.36 6.83
C ASN A 148 26.29 -19.31 7.85
N GLN A 149 26.14 -20.61 7.59
CA GLN A 149 26.82 -21.67 8.32
C GLN A 149 28.34 -21.51 8.22
N ASP A 150 28.98 -21.80 9.33
CA ASP A 150 30.42 -21.81 9.58
C ASP A 150 31.24 -22.50 8.48
N SER A 151 32.38 -21.89 8.14
CA SER A 151 33.60 -22.59 7.72
C SER A 151 34.79 -21.63 7.72
N ALA A 152 35.58 -21.71 8.77
CA ALA A 152 36.89 -21.08 8.89
C ALA A 152 37.84 -21.49 7.74
N ARG A 153 38.38 -20.53 6.98
CA ARG A 153 39.82 -20.48 6.62
C ARG A 153 40.21 -19.20 5.86
N ARG A 154 40.95 -18.34 6.56
CA ARG A 154 42.28 -17.83 6.18
C ARG A 154 42.45 -17.24 4.76
N ARG A 155 42.56 -15.90 4.73
CA ARG A 155 43.42 -15.04 3.89
C ARG A 155 44.06 -15.71 2.65
N GLN A 156 43.75 -15.21 1.46
CA GLN A 156 44.75 -14.88 0.43
C GLN A 156 44.14 -14.03 -0.71
N THR A 157 44.68 -12.83 -0.87
CA THR A 157 44.58 -11.92 -2.02
C THR A 157 45.13 -12.56 -3.30
N LYS A 158 44.36 -12.67 -4.40
CA LYS A 158 44.89 -12.81 -5.77
C LYS A 158 43.96 -12.14 -6.81
N ALA A 159 44.60 -11.45 -7.76
CA ALA A 159 44.09 -10.55 -8.80
C ALA A 159 43.11 -11.20 -9.81
N PRO A 160 42.33 -10.41 -10.59
CA PRO A 160 41.38 -10.93 -11.56
C PRO A 160 42.08 -11.61 -12.76
N PRO A 161 41.45 -12.64 -13.38
CA PRO A 161 42.03 -13.39 -14.48
C PRO A 161 41.95 -12.63 -15.81
N VAL A 162 43.05 -12.66 -16.56
CA VAL A 162 43.16 -12.06 -17.90
C VAL A 162 42.14 -12.72 -18.86
N PRO A 163 41.38 -11.94 -19.65
CA PRO A 163 40.39 -12.48 -20.58
C PRO A 163 41.01 -13.43 -21.62
N PRO A 164 40.33 -14.53 -21.98
CA PRO A 164 40.85 -15.58 -22.86
C PRO A 164 41.22 -15.09 -24.28
N ASN A 165 40.70 -13.93 -24.67
CA ASN A 165 40.96 -13.24 -25.93
C ASN A 165 42.41 -12.75 -26.02
N VAL A 166 43.05 -12.45 -24.89
CA VAL A 166 44.43 -11.96 -24.82
C VAL A 166 45.44 -13.13 -24.92
N ILE A 167 45.08 -14.31 -24.40
CA ILE A 167 45.93 -15.51 -24.45
C ILE A 167 46.09 -16.03 -25.89
N LYS A 168 45.05 -15.87 -26.73
CA LYS A 168 45.11 -16.26 -28.15
C LYS A 168 45.96 -15.32 -29.01
N ALA A 169 46.25 -14.11 -28.54
CA ALA A 169 47.00 -13.10 -29.28
C ALA A 169 48.52 -13.11 -28.98
N LEU A 170 48.99 -13.97 -28.07
CA LEU A 170 50.39 -14.02 -27.70
C LEU A 170 51.22 -14.85 -28.70
N PRO A 171 52.37 -14.35 -29.18
CA PRO A 171 53.30 -15.12 -30.00
C PRO A 171 53.79 -16.37 -29.26
N LYS A 172 53.79 -17.52 -29.94
CA LYS A 172 54.40 -18.75 -29.42
C LYS A 172 55.89 -18.75 -29.76
N ASP A 173 56.70 -18.12 -28.92
CA ASP A 173 58.15 -18.19 -29.08
C ASP A 173 58.72 -19.46 -28.44
N GLY A 174 59.30 -20.30 -29.30
CA GLY A 174 60.52 -21.04 -28.99
C GLY A 174 60.37 -22.55 -28.75
N ALA A 175 60.51 -23.34 -29.81
CA ALA A 175 61.03 -24.70 -29.70
C ALA A 175 61.97 -25.01 -30.88
N LYS A 176 63.28 -24.87 -30.58
CA LYS A 176 64.47 -25.46 -31.23
C LYS A 176 64.69 -25.29 -32.73
#